data_AF-A0A1X7R3Q6-F1
#
_entry.id   AF-A0A1X7R3Q6-F1
#
_cell.length_a   1.000
_cell.length_b   1.000
_cell.length_c   1.000
_cell.angle_alpha   90.00
_cell.angle_beta   90.00
_cell.angle_gamma   90.00
#
_symmetry.space_group_name_H-M   'P 1'
#
loop_
_entity.id
_entity.type
_entity.pdbx_description
1 polymer ?
#
loop_
_entity_poly.entity_id
_entity_poly.type
_entity_poly.pdbx_seq_one_letter_code
_entity_poly.pdbx_strand_id
1 'polypeptide(L)'
;MSDTEQKTKRVTTMKNGFIVIPFKLPSFDVLPSKHSCYHYLFAKKHESNNENEQNCLFVMNLPLLTNLDSIKSITSQICEKYDTVSHIENLMYNDEFGLNEVDLSVLTSDLMAENQDIIEKRFTPRNTALVKFVDKSSLNNCLNALKKYSTASKSDIFEWKYNSPSIETFINFYRPLDVEYLKEDVHTHLSLFEQREQQAQEDVQSSIVDEDGFTLVVGKNTKNLNSIRKKILNRNPLLKNDSAGVTKPTTAVDKKAKQDFYRFQVRERKKQEINQLLSKFKEDQERIKVMKEKRKFNPYKNSL
;
A
#
# COMPACT_ATOMS: atom_id res chain seq x y z
N MET A 1 18.78 28.70 50.80
CA MET A 1 17.37 28.24 50.76
C MET A 1 17.05 28.06 49.28
N SER A 2 17.59 26.99 48.68
CA SER A 2 16.89 25.74 48.36
C SER A 2 16.03 25.88 47.11
N ASP A 3 16.71 25.94 45.96
CA ASP A 3 16.10 25.69 44.65
C ASP A 3 15.59 24.26 44.63
N THR A 4 14.28 24.14 44.48
CA THR A 4 13.56 22.88 44.38
C THR A 4 13.78 22.34 42.97
N GLU A 5 14.85 21.57 42.77
CA GLU A 5 14.98 20.69 41.62
C GLU A 5 13.77 19.74 41.63
N GLN A 6 12.78 20.04 40.80
CA GLN A 6 11.72 19.12 40.45
C GLN A 6 12.40 17.88 39.86
N LYS A 7 12.52 16.82 40.66
CA LYS A 7 12.89 15.47 40.20
C LYS A 7 11.87 15.07 39.13
N THR A 8 12.20 15.33 37.87
CA THR A 8 11.43 14.87 36.71
C THR A 8 11.32 13.36 36.81
N LYS A 9 10.13 12.85 37.15
CA LYS A 9 9.88 11.40 37.23
C LYS A 9 10.16 10.79 35.86
N ARG A 10 11.09 9.83 35.81
CA ARG A 10 11.44 9.11 34.59
C ARG A 10 10.25 8.25 34.16
N VAL A 11 9.81 8.40 32.91
CA VAL A 11 8.76 7.58 32.34
C VAL A 11 9.38 6.25 31.90
N THR A 12 8.94 5.16 32.49
CA THR A 12 9.44 3.79 32.22
C THR A 12 8.51 3.00 31.30
N THR A 13 7.21 3.28 31.39
CA THR A 13 6.16 2.67 30.57
C THR A 13 5.19 3.75 30.12
N MET A 14 4.82 3.71 28.84
CA MET A 14 3.85 4.62 28.23
C MET A 14 2.42 4.13 28.49
N LYS A 15 1.43 5.04 28.40
CA LYS A 15 0.00 4.74 28.68
C LYS A 15 -0.57 3.60 27.83
N ASN A 16 -0.04 3.41 26.63
CA ASN A 16 -0.44 2.37 25.66
C ASN A 16 0.29 1.01 25.86
N GLY A 17 1.08 0.89 26.94
CA GLY A 17 1.77 -0.34 27.34
C GLY A 17 3.15 -0.54 26.71
N PHE A 18 3.72 0.47 26.04
CA PHE A 18 5.09 0.41 25.52
C PHE A 18 6.11 0.64 26.62
N ILE A 19 7.13 -0.20 26.67
CA ILE A 19 8.28 -0.09 27.56
C ILE A 19 9.27 0.88 26.92
N VAL A 20 9.76 1.85 27.68
CA VAL A 20 10.77 2.81 27.24
C VAL A 20 12.16 2.23 27.52
N ILE A 21 12.94 2.00 26.46
CA ILE A 21 14.27 1.39 26.53
C ILE A 21 15.31 2.46 26.16
N PRO A 22 16.04 2.99 27.16
CA PRO A 22 17.07 4.00 26.95
C PRO A 22 18.41 3.36 26.52
N PHE A 23 19.09 3.97 25.56
CA PHE A 23 20.47 3.65 25.21
C PHE A 23 21.32 4.91 25.22
N LYS A 24 22.54 4.82 25.73
CA LYS A 24 23.49 5.93 25.70
C LYS A 24 24.07 6.06 24.28
N LEU A 25 24.17 7.29 23.79
CA LEU A 25 24.86 7.56 22.53
C LEU A 25 26.38 7.54 22.73
N PRO A 26 27.16 7.06 21.75
CA PRO A 26 28.62 7.14 21.79
C PRO A 26 29.07 8.61 21.74
N SER A 27 30.24 8.88 22.30
CA SER A 27 30.87 10.20 22.22
C SER A 27 31.47 10.43 20.84
N PHE A 28 31.15 11.55 20.22
CA PHE A 28 31.76 12.01 18.98
C PHE A 28 32.47 13.34 19.21
N ASP A 29 33.67 13.50 18.66
CA ASP A 29 34.53 14.67 18.86
C ASP A 29 33.88 15.99 18.42
N VAL A 30 32.99 15.92 17.42
CA VAL A 30 32.30 17.09 16.85
C VAL A 30 31.13 17.56 17.73
N LEU A 31 30.58 16.69 18.58
CA LEU A 31 29.43 17.01 19.41
C LEU A 31 29.86 17.45 20.83
N PRO A 32 29.22 18.48 21.41
CA PRO A 32 29.58 18.92 22.75
C PRO A 32 29.25 17.84 23.79
N SER A 33 30.27 17.29 24.44
CA SER A 33 30.18 16.23 25.48
C SER A 33 29.60 16.71 26.83
N LYS A 34 28.83 17.80 26.84
CA LYS A 34 28.38 18.44 28.09
C LYS A 34 27.34 17.61 28.84
N HIS A 35 26.56 16.77 28.14
CA HIS A 35 25.53 15.93 28.74
C HIS A 35 25.48 14.55 28.07
N SER A 36 25.24 13.50 28.86
CA SER A 36 24.94 12.17 28.33
C SER A 36 23.61 12.20 27.59
N CYS A 37 23.67 12.05 26.27
CA CYS A 37 22.50 11.94 25.40
C CYS A 37 22.04 10.49 25.32
N TYR A 38 20.73 10.30 25.18
CA TYR A 38 20.11 8.98 25.12
C TYR A 38 19.20 8.85 23.90
N HIS A 39 19.26 7.69 23.26
CA HIS A 39 18.26 7.23 22.30
C HIS A 39 17.19 6.43 23.03
N TYR A 40 15.92 6.64 22.69
CA TYR A 40 14.80 5.94 23.33
C TYR A 40 14.10 5.03 22.31
N LEU A 41 14.22 3.73 22.54
CA LEU A 41 13.51 2.69 21.82
C LEU A 41 12.22 2.36 22.57
N PHE A 42 11.15 2.00 21.87
CA PHE A 42 9.91 1.55 22.51
C PHE A 42 9.62 0.10 22.13
N ALA A 43 9.32 -0.74 23.11
CA ALA A 43 9.01 -2.14 22.87
C ALA A 43 7.67 -2.55 23.50
N LYS A 44 6.93 -3.41 22.80
CA LYS A 44 5.69 -4.02 23.27
C LYS A 44 5.60 -5.45 22.74
N LYS A 45 4.99 -6.35 23.52
CA LYS A 45 4.70 -7.70 23.03
C LYS A 45 3.77 -7.63 21.81
N HIS A 46 4.13 -8.31 20.72
CA HIS A 46 3.30 -8.42 19.53
C HIS A 46 2.31 -9.58 19.69
N GLU A 47 1.06 -9.36 19.28
CA GLU A 47 0.00 -10.36 19.27
C GLU A 47 -0.61 -10.37 17.87
N SER A 48 -0.57 -11.53 17.21
CA SER A 48 -1.09 -11.74 15.86
C SER A 48 -1.54 -13.18 15.70
N ASN A 49 -2.53 -13.37 14.84
CA ASN A 49 -3.05 -14.68 14.46
C ASN A 49 -2.17 -15.35 13.39
N ASN A 50 -1.27 -14.60 12.75
CA ASN A 50 -0.35 -15.15 11.75
C ASN A 50 0.72 -16.01 12.43
N GLU A 51 0.89 -17.25 11.95
CA GLU A 51 1.87 -18.21 12.48
C GLU A 51 3.30 -17.67 12.39
N ASN A 52 3.62 -16.93 11.33
CA ASN A 52 4.95 -16.36 11.10
C ASN A 52 5.31 -15.27 12.13
N GLU A 53 4.31 -14.60 12.71
CA GLU A 53 4.48 -13.49 13.65
C GLU A 53 4.29 -13.90 15.11
N GLN A 54 4.19 -15.19 15.40
CA GLN A 54 4.15 -15.67 16.77
C GLN A 54 5.47 -15.37 17.49
N ASN A 55 5.40 -15.22 18.82
CA ASN A 55 6.55 -14.99 19.68
C ASN A 55 7.39 -13.75 19.30
N CYS A 56 6.75 -12.70 18.78
CA CYS A 56 7.44 -11.48 18.36
C CYS A 56 7.35 -10.34 19.40
N LEU A 57 8.37 -9.49 19.42
CA LEU A 57 8.38 -8.21 20.11
C LEU A 57 8.27 -7.09 19.07
N PHE A 58 7.26 -6.23 19.22
CA PHE A 58 7.07 -5.04 18.40
C PHE A 58 7.93 -3.91 18.94
N VAL A 59 8.81 -3.38 18.08
CA VAL A 59 9.81 -2.39 18.43
C VAL A 59 9.64 -1.14 17.55
N MET A 60 9.74 0.04 18.15
CA MET A 60 9.59 1.34 17.50
C MET A 60 10.83 2.19 17.71
N ASN A 61 11.14 3.04 16.73
CA ASN A 61 12.24 3.99 16.78
C ASN A 61 13.60 3.28 16.90
N LEU A 62 13.86 2.34 16.00
CA LEU A 62 15.13 1.62 15.98
C LEU A 62 16.29 2.60 15.68
N PRO A 63 17.47 2.38 16.26
CA PRO A 63 18.66 3.14 15.92
C PRO A 63 19.05 2.97 14.45
N LEU A 64 19.82 3.93 13.93
CA LEU A 64 20.32 3.92 12.56
C LEU A 64 21.11 2.64 12.25
N LEU A 65 20.83 2.03 11.08
CA LEU A 65 21.50 0.83 10.57
C LEU A 65 21.46 -0.36 11.55
N THR A 66 20.33 -0.51 12.24
CA THR A 66 20.13 -1.68 13.12
C THR A 66 20.02 -2.95 12.28
N ASN A 67 20.91 -3.91 12.56
CA ASN A 67 20.88 -5.25 11.96
C ASN A 67 20.57 -6.32 13.03
N LEU A 68 20.39 -7.57 12.58
CA LEU A 68 20.11 -8.71 13.47
C LEU A 68 21.20 -8.90 14.52
N ASP A 69 22.47 -8.70 14.14
CA ASP A 69 23.62 -8.91 15.02
C ASP A 69 23.72 -7.86 16.13
N SER A 70 23.43 -6.59 15.82
CA SER A 70 23.35 -5.51 16.81
C SER A 70 22.27 -5.78 17.83
N ILE A 71 21.07 -6.21 17.39
CA ILE A 71 19.98 -6.56 18.32
C ILE A 71 20.37 -7.77 19.16
N LYS A 72 20.95 -8.81 18.57
CA LYS A 72 21.44 -9.98 19.31
C LYS A 72 22.47 -9.59 20.36
N SER A 73 23.49 -8.80 20.00
CA SER A 73 24.53 -8.36 20.93
C SER A 73 23.95 -7.60 22.13
N ILE A 74 23.02 -6.67 21.87
CA ILE A 74 22.45 -5.80 22.91
C ILE A 74 21.45 -6.54 23.79
N THR A 75 20.62 -7.39 23.19
CA THR A 75 19.72 -8.24 23.97
C THR A 75 20.49 -9.25 24.82
N SER A 76 21.59 -9.83 24.32
CA SER A 76 22.48 -10.67 25.13
C SER A 76 23.09 -9.90 26.30
N GLN A 77 23.61 -8.68 26.10
CA GLN A 77 24.15 -7.86 27.19
C GLN A 77 23.09 -7.52 28.26
N ILE A 78 21.87 -7.19 27.85
CA ILE A 78 20.76 -6.94 28.77
C ILE A 78 20.37 -8.22 29.51
N CYS A 79 20.34 -9.36 28.81
CA CYS A 79 19.97 -10.64 29.40
C CYS A 79 21.00 -11.11 30.43
N GLU A 80 22.30 -10.97 30.12
CA GLU A 80 23.42 -11.29 31.02
C GLU A 80 23.34 -10.47 32.32
N LYS A 81 23.02 -9.17 32.23
CA LYS A 81 22.89 -8.31 33.41
C LYS A 81 21.78 -8.74 34.39
N TYR A 82 20.74 -9.40 33.91
CA TYR A 82 19.59 -9.80 34.72
C TYR A 82 19.45 -11.32 34.87
N ASP A 83 20.54 -12.05 34.64
CA ASP A 83 20.63 -13.52 34.74
C ASP A 83 19.50 -14.24 33.97
N THR A 84 19.23 -13.78 32.75
CA THR A 84 18.22 -14.39 31.89
C THR A 84 18.80 -14.81 30.56
N VAL A 85 18.09 -15.67 29.83
CA VAL A 85 18.49 -16.18 28.52
C VAL A 85 17.37 -15.95 27.53
N SER A 86 17.73 -15.42 26.36
CA SER A 86 16.80 -15.16 25.27
C SER A 86 17.49 -15.39 23.93
N HIS A 87 16.82 -16.12 23.03
CA HIS A 87 17.32 -16.42 21.69
C HIS A 87 16.46 -15.74 20.63
N ILE A 88 17.11 -14.92 19.81
CA ILE A 88 16.48 -14.20 18.68
C ILE A 88 16.72 -15.00 17.40
N GLU A 89 15.63 -15.26 16.69
CA GLU A 89 15.63 -15.93 15.40
C GLU A 89 15.90 -14.92 14.28
N ASN A 90 15.02 -13.92 14.14
CA ASN A 90 15.04 -13.00 13.00
C ASN A 90 14.54 -11.59 13.36
N LEU A 91 14.92 -10.61 12.55
CA LEU A 91 14.43 -9.25 12.55
C LEU A 91 13.55 -9.06 11.31
N MET A 92 12.23 -9.06 11.52
CA MET A 92 11.24 -8.95 10.46
C MET A 92 10.81 -7.49 10.24
N TYR A 93 10.50 -7.18 8.98
CA TYR A 93 9.94 -5.89 8.54
C TYR A 93 10.79 -4.66 8.88
N ASN A 94 12.11 -4.79 8.95
CA ASN A 94 13.02 -3.67 9.17
C ASN A 94 13.23 -2.88 7.86
N ASP A 95 12.31 -1.98 7.55
CA ASP A 95 12.45 -1.01 6.45
C ASP A 95 12.72 0.40 7.01
N GLU A 96 14.00 0.68 7.24
CA GLU A 96 14.46 1.95 7.77
C GLU A 96 14.31 3.10 6.74
N PHE A 97 14.66 2.81 5.48
CA PHE A 97 14.73 3.80 4.42
C PHE A 97 13.40 3.98 3.68
N GLY A 98 12.44 3.07 3.85
CA GLY A 98 11.14 3.11 3.18
C GLY A 98 11.23 2.67 1.73
N LEU A 99 12.15 1.77 1.40
CA LEU A 99 12.37 1.30 0.02
C LEU A 99 11.38 0.19 -0.35
N ASN A 100 10.83 -0.51 0.64
CA ASN A 100 10.02 -1.72 0.47
C ASN A 100 8.56 -1.49 0.89
N GLU A 101 8.12 -0.23 1.03
CA GLU A 101 6.75 0.12 1.44
C GLU A 101 5.70 -0.39 0.45
N VAL A 102 6.01 -0.33 -0.85
CA VAL A 102 5.13 -0.81 -1.92
C VAL A 102 5.87 -1.82 -2.79
N ASP A 103 5.47 -3.09 -2.67
CA ASP A 103 5.92 -4.13 -3.58
C ASP A 103 5.16 -4.08 -4.91
N LEU A 104 5.82 -3.54 -5.95
CA LEU A 104 5.31 -3.46 -7.32
C LEU A 104 5.18 -4.83 -7.99
N SER A 105 6.02 -5.81 -7.61
CA SER A 105 6.02 -7.14 -8.22
C SER A 105 4.70 -7.84 -7.94
N VAL A 106 4.25 -7.84 -6.68
CA VAL A 106 2.96 -8.43 -6.28
C VAL A 106 1.75 -7.65 -6.82
N LEU A 107 1.87 -6.33 -6.99
CA LEU A 107 0.75 -5.53 -7.52
C LEU A 107 0.48 -5.82 -9.01
N THR A 108 1.54 -6.11 -9.77
CA THR A 108 1.47 -6.28 -11.21
C THR A 108 1.45 -7.74 -11.63
N SER A 109 2.15 -8.60 -10.89
CA SER A 109 2.29 -10.03 -11.16
C SER A 109 1.77 -10.87 -10.01
N ASP A 110 1.03 -11.93 -10.36
CA ASP A 110 0.51 -12.88 -9.39
C ASP A 110 1.32 -14.19 -9.40
N LEU A 111 2.35 -14.28 -10.25
CA LEU A 111 3.16 -15.48 -10.46
C LEU A 111 4.16 -15.72 -9.32
N MET A 112 4.62 -14.66 -8.67
CA MET A 112 5.62 -14.72 -7.60
C MET A 112 5.00 -14.63 -6.20
N ALA A 113 3.67 -14.55 -6.11
CA ALA A 113 2.97 -14.57 -4.84
C ALA A 113 2.93 -16.00 -4.30
N GLU A 114 3.97 -16.39 -3.56
CA GLU A 114 3.97 -17.63 -2.80
C GLU A 114 2.93 -17.51 -1.69
N ASN A 115 1.81 -18.21 -1.88
CA ASN A 115 0.60 -18.31 -1.04
C ASN A 115 -0.54 -17.35 -1.43
N GLN A 116 -1.65 -17.96 -1.85
CA GLN A 116 -2.95 -17.36 -2.11
C GLN A 116 -3.63 -16.79 -0.85
N ASP A 117 -3.04 -16.99 0.32
CA ASP A 117 -3.43 -16.22 1.48
C ASP A 117 -3.17 -14.79 1.10
N ILE A 118 -4.24 -14.02 0.97
CA ILE A 118 -4.20 -12.58 0.92
C ILE A 118 -3.42 -12.21 2.18
N ILE A 119 -2.10 -12.08 2.07
CA ILE A 119 -1.25 -11.52 3.09
C ILE A 119 -1.83 -10.13 3.17
N GLU A 120 -2.74 -9.90 4.12
CA GLU A 120 -3.22 -8.58 4.48
C GLU A 120 -1.92 -7.80 4.67
N LYS A 121 -1.55 -7.00 3.66
CA LYS A 121 -0.24 -6.35 3.64
C LYS A 121 -0.23 -5.50 4.88
N ARG A 122 0.50 -5.98 5.88
CA ARG A 122 0.45 -5.39 7.19
C ARG A 122 1.06 -4.01 7.05
N PHE A 123 0.26 -2.99 7.31
CA PHE A 123 0.77 -1.65 7.40
C PHE A 123 1.52 -1.53 8.74
N THR A 124 2.81 -1.85 8.74
CA THR A 124 3.70 -1.47 9.84
C THR A 124 4.08 -0.01 9.65
N PRO A 125 3.88 0.85 10.66
CA PRO A 125 4.35 2.24 10.57
C PRO A 125 5.84 2.31 10.26
N ARG A 126 6.29 3.41 9.66
CA ARG A 126 7.70 3.64 9.36
C ARG A 126 8.56 3.56 10.64
N ASN A 127 9.78 3.03 10.51
CA ASN A 127 10.74 2.85 11.61
C ASN A 127 10.19 1.98 12.77
N THR A 128 9.58 0.88 12.38
CA THR A 128 9.12 -0.17 13.29
C THR A 128 9.61 -1.51 12.79
N ALA A 129 9.81 -2.45 13.70
CA ALA A 129 10.24 -3.79 13.34
C ALA A 129 9.66 -4.82 14.31
N LEU A 130 9.65 -6.09 13.88
CA LEU A 130 9.32 -7.22 14.73
C LEU A 130 10.58 -8.02 15.00
N VAL A 131 10.91 -8.20 16.27
CA VAL A 131 11.97 -9.11 16.70
C VAL A 131 11.35 -10.45 17.03
N LYS A 132 11.63 -11.48 16.22
CA LYS A 132 11.12 -12.84 16.41
C LYS A 132 12.05 -13.63 17.31
N PHE A 133 11.48 -14.26 18.33
CA PHE A 133 12.19 -15.15 19.24
C PHE A 133 11.90 -16.60 18.89
N VAL A 134 12.88 -17.47 19.17
CA VAL A 134 12.78 -18.91 18.91
C VAL A 134 11.62 -19.53 19.70
N ASP A 135 11.43 -19.10 20.94
CA ASP A 135 10.47 -19.68 21.87
C ASP A 135 9.76 -18.61 22.72
N LYS A 136 8.57 -18.96 23.23
CA LYS A 136 7.75 -18.09 24.07
C LYS A 136 8.43 -17.75 25.41
N SER A 137 9.27 -18.65 25.93
CA SER A 137 10.00 -18.42 27.18
C SER A 137 11.08 -17.36 26.98
N SER A 138 11.87 -17.43 25.91
CA SER A 138 12.84 -16.38 25.53
C SER A 138 12.21 -15.00 25.39
N LEU A 139 11.01 -14.90 24.80
CA LEU A 139 10.27 -13.65 24.70
C LEU A 139 9.90 -13.09 26.08
N ASN A 140 9.31 -13.92 26.94
CA ASN A 140 8.89 -13.49 28.27
C ASN A 140 10.09 -13.10 29.15
N ASN A 141 11.18 -13.85 29.05
CA ASN A 141 12.46 -13.57 29.68
C ASN A 141 13.01 -12.21 29.27
N CYS A 142 13.11 -11.97 27.95
CA CYS A 142 13.55 -10.69 27.40
C CYS A 142 12.64 -9.55 27.87
N LEU A 143 11.31 -9.71 27.80
CA LEU A 143 10.35 -8.69 28.19
C LEU A 143 10.47 -8.33 29.69
N ASN A 144 10.68 -9.34 30.55
CA ASN A 144 10.92 -9.11 31.98
C ASN A 144 12.25 -8.39 32.24
N ALA A 145 13.32 -8.74 31.50
CA ALA A 145 14.59 -8.04 31.57
C ALA A 145 14.47 -6.59 31.08
N LEU A 146 13.75 -6.34 29.98
CA LEU A 146 13.48 -5.00 29.45
C LEU A 146 12.67 -4.13 30.42
N LYS A 147 11.71 -4.71 31.16
CA LYS A 147 10.98 -4.01 32.23
C LYS A 147 11.90 -3.62 33.39
N LYS A 148 12.86 -4.47 33.77
CA LYS A 148 13.87 -4.14 34.79
C LYS A 148 14.88 -3.11 34.27
N TYR A 149 15.20 -3.17 32.98
CA TYR A 149 16.11 -2.25 32.33
C TYR A 149 15.53 -0.84 32.20
N SER A 150 14.22 -0.71 31.94
CA SER A 150 13.58 0.61 31.87
C SER A 150 13.61 1.38 33.20
N THR A 151 13.66 0.67 34.34
CA THR A 151 13.78 1.25 35.68
C THR A 151 15.23 1.46 36.14
N ALA A 152 16.23 1.03 35.36
CA ALA A 152 17.64 1.13 35.71
C ALA A 152 18.10 2.59 35.91
N SER A 153 19.13 2.80 36.72
CA SER A 153 19.76 4.11 36.95
C SER A 153 20.52 4.61 35.71
N LYS A 154 20.88 5.90 35.67
CA LYS A 154 21.59 6.51 34.52
C LYS A 154 23.00 5.93 34.29
N SER A 155 23.64 5.39 35.33
CA SER A 155 24.95 4.72 35.26
C SER A 155 24.90 3.37 34.55
N ASP A 156 23.73 2.76 34.55
CA ASP A 156 23.51 1.35 34.27
C ASP A 156 22.95 1.10 32.87
N ILE A 157 22.86 2.17 32.09
CA ILE A 157 22.36 2.21 30.72
C ILE A 157 23.50 1.84 29.79
N PHE A 158 23.25 0.86 28.93
CA PHE A 158 24.20 0.43 27.91
C PHE A 158 24.34 1.47 26.80
N GLU A 159 25.55 1.53 26.24
CA GLU A 159 25.85 2.33 25.06
C GLU A 159 25.49 1.54 23.79
N TRP A 160 24.74 2.17 22.89
CA TRP A 160 24.44 1.57 21.60
C TRP A 160 25.63 1.75 20.66
N LYS A 161 26.25 0.64 20.24
CA LYS A 161 27.33 0.66 19.26
C LYS A 161 26.74 0.79 17.86
N TYR A 162 26.79 2.00 17.31
CA TYR A 162 26.38 2.23 15.92
C TYR A 162 27.39 1.61 14.96
N ASN A 163 26.88 0.92 13.95
CA ASN A 163 27.70 0.59 12.79
C ASN A 163 27.89 1.88 11.99
N SER A 164 29.14 2.34 11.85
CA SER A 164 29.47 3.50 11.04
C SER A 164 29.99 3.02 9.69
N PRO A 165 29.22 3.16 8.60
CA PRO A 165 29.68 2.79 7.27
C PRO A 165 30.97 3.53 6.93
N SER A 166 31.95 2.81 6.40
CA SER A 166 33.19 3.43 5.93
C SER A 166 32.96 4.14 4.60
N ILE A 167 33.93 4.96 4.19
CA ILE A 167 33.89 5.59 2.87
C ILE A 167 33.86 4.54 1.74
N GLU A 168 34.46 3.38 1.98
CA GLU A 168 34.42 2.26 1.04
C GLU A 168 33.00 1.73 0.85
N THR A 169 32.21 1.63 1.93
CA THR A 169 30.79 1.26 1.81
C THR A 169 30.03 2.22 0.90
N PHE A 170 30.29 3.53 1.00
CA PHE A 170 29.65 4.51 0.13
C PHE A 170 30.15 4.44 -1.33
N ILE A 171 31.45 4.26 -1.53
CA ILE A 171 32.03 4.09 -2.87
C ILE A 171 31.50 2.81 -3.53
N ASN A 172 31.26 1.75 -2.76
CA ASN A 172 30.72 0.49 -3.26
C ASN A 172 29.35 0.64 -3.91
N PHE A 173 28.51 1.60 -3.50
CA PHE A 173 27.24 1.87 -4.19
C PHE A 173 27.42 2.38 -5.62
N TYR A 174 28.59 2.95 -5.95
CA TYR A 174 28.92 3.41 -7.31
C TYR A 174 29.67 2.35 -8.12
N ARG A 175 30.12 1.26 -7.50
CA ARG A 175 30.79 0.17 -8.23
C ARG A 175 29.77 -0.60 -9.07
N PRO A 176 30.11 -0.99 -10.30
CA PRO A 176 29.28 -1.92 -11.06
C PRO A 176 29.08 -3.21 -10.28
N LEU A 177 27.88 -3.78 -10.37
CA LEU A 177 27.60 -5.11 -9.85
C LEU A 177 28.47 -6.15 -10.56
N ASP A 178 28.82 -7.21 -9.85
CA ASP A 178 29.55 -8.32 -10.47
C ASP A 178 28.70 -8.96 -11.56
N VAL A 179 29.28 -9.05 -12.75
CA VAL A 179 28.59 -9.48 -13.97
C VAL A 179 28.26 -10.96 -13.90
N GLU A 180 29.12 -11.78 -13.30
CA GLU A 180 28.87 -13.22 -13.21
C GLU A 180 27.74 -13.52 -12.23
N TYR A 181 27.79 -12.90 -11.06
CA TYR A 181 26.70 -12.96 -10.08
C TYR A 181 25.36 -12.52 -10.70
N LEU A 182 25.34 -11.38 -11.40
CA LEU A 182 24.11 -10.87 -12.01
C LEU A 182 23.57 -11.80 -13.10
N LYS A 183 24.45 -12.43 -13.90
CA LYS A 183 24.02 -13.39 -14.93
C LYS A 183 23.37 -14.61 -14.30
N GLU A 184 23.99 -15.17 -13.26
CA GLU A 184 23.46 -16.35 -12.57
C GLU A 184 22.12 -16.04 -11.87
N ASP A 185 22.04 -14.92 -11.16
CA ASP A 185 20.82 -14.47 -10.48
C ASP A 185 19.68 -14.25 -11.49
N VAL A 186 19.94 -13.52 -12.58
CA VAL A 186 18.93 -13.30 -13.63
C VAL A 186 18.54 -14.61 -14.32
N HIS A 187 19.49 -15.49 -14.61
CA HIS A 187 19.20 -16.78 -15.27
C HIS A 187 18.32 -17.68 -14.38
N THR A 188 18.66 -17.80 -13.09
CA THR A 188 17.85 -18.57 -12.13
C THR A 188 16.45 -17.97 -12.00
N HIS A 189 16.34 -16.65 -11.87
CA HIS A 189 15.05 -15.96 -11.78
C HIS A 189 14.21 -16.12 -13.07
N LEU A 190 14.82 -16.02 -14.26
CA LEU A 190 14.13 -16.23 -15.54
C LEU A 190 13.65 -17.68 -15.68
N SER A 191 14.49 -18.66 -15.33
CA SER A 191 14.10 -20.07 -15.41
C SER A 191 12.90 -20.40 -14.51
N LEU A 192 12.88 -19.85 -13.30
CA LEU A 192 11.77 -20.00 -12.36
C LEU A 192 10.52 -19.28 -12.86
N PHE A 193 10.67 -18.08 -13.45
CA PHE A 193 9.57 -17.33 -14.02
C PHE A 193 8.94 -18.07 -15.22
N GLU A 194 9.75 -18.59 -16.13
CA GLU A 194 9.29 -19.38 -17.29
C GLU A 194 8.54 -20.64 -16.85
N GLN A 195 9.06 -21.35 -15.84
CA GLN A 195 8.39 -22.51 -15.25
C GLN A 195 6.99 -22.14 -14.73
N ARG A 196 6.87 -21.03 -14.00
CA ARG A 196 5.59 -20.57 -13.45
C ARG A 196 4.65 -20.02 -14.52
N GLU A 197 5.15 -19.35 -15.54
CA GLU A 197 4.34 -18.90 -16.68
C GLU A 197 3.78 -20.10 -17.46
N GLN A 198 4.59 -21.14 -17.67
CA GLN A 198 4.14 -22.37 -18.32
C GLN A 198 3.05 -23.06 -17.51
N GLN A 199 3.24 -23.20 -16.19
CA GLN A 199 2.23 -23.80 -15.31
C GLN A 199 0.91 -23.02 -15.36
N ALA A 200 0.97 -21.68 -15.26
CA ALA A 200 -0.23 -20.85 -15.34
C ALA A 200 -0.93 -20.95 -16.73
N GLN A 201 -0.16 -21.12 -17.80
CA GLN A 201 -0.69 -21.29 -19.15
C GLN A 201 -1.35 -22.67 -19.33
N GLU A 202 -0.78 -23.71 -18.76
CA GLU A 202 -1.36 -25.06 -18.71
C GLU A 202 -2.66 -25.05 -17.91
N ASP A 203 -2.70 -24.39 -16.75
CA ASP A 203 -3.92 -24.24 -15.94
C ASP A 203 -5.04 -23.53 -16.71
N VAL A 204 -4.72 -22.49 -17.50
CA VAL A 204 -5.69 -21.78 -18.35
C VAL A 204 -6.23 -22.65 -19.48
N GLN A 205 -5.38 -23.50 -20.08
CA GLN A 205 -5.74 -24.38 -21.18
C GLN A 205 -6.44 -25.66 -20.71
N SER A 206 -6.19 -26.07 -19.47
CA SER A 206 -6.93 -27.15 -18.84
C SER A 206 -8.42 -26.79 -18.86
N SER A 207 -9.26 -27.77 -19.22
CA SER A 207 -10.71 -27.55 -19.29
C SER A 207 -11.27 -27.46 -17.87
N ILE A 208 -11.22 -26.27 -17.29
CA ILE A 208 -11.85 -25.97 -16.00
C ILE A 208 -13.36 -26.07 -16.21
N VAL A 209 -13.94 -27.18 -15.73
CA VAL A 209 -15.39 -27.39 -15.62
C VAL A 209 -15.75 -27.20 -14.16
N ASP A 210 -16.67 -26.27 -13.90
CA ASP A 210 -17.11 -25.96 -12.53
C ASP A 210 -17.99 -27.08 -11.95
N GLU A 211 -18.26 -27.05 -10.64
CA GLU A 211 -19.13 -28.03 -9.94
C GLU A 211 -20.53 -28.13 -10.56
N ASP A 212 -21.04 -27.02 -11.13
CA ASP A 212 -22.32 -26.93 -11.84
C ASP A 212 -22.23 -27.32 -13.33
N GLY A 213 -21.06 -27.74 -13.83
CA GLY A 213 -20.87 -28.22 -15.20
C GLY A 213 -20.64 -27.13 -16.26
N PHE A 214 -20.36 -25.89 -15.86
CA PHE A 214 -20.04 -24.81 -16.81
C PHE A 214 -18.55 -24.84 -17.20
N THR A 215 -18.26 -24.64 -18.49
CA THR A 215 -16.89 -24.52 -19.01
C THR A 215 -16.47 -23.05 -19.11
N LEU A 216 -15.30 -22.72 -18.58
CA LEU A 216 -14.74 -21.37 -18.68
C LEU A 216 -14.30 -21.05 -20.13
N VAL A 217 -14.88 -20.01 -20.73
CA VAL A 217 -14.45 -19.52 -22.05
C VAL A 217 -13.19 -18.67 -21.92
N VAL A 218 -12.05 -19.22 -22.33
CA VAL A 218 -10.76 -18.52 -22.38
C VAL A 218 -10.43 -18.04 -23.79
N GLY A 219 -9.88 -16.84 -23.92
CA GLY A 219 -9.41 -16.34 -25.22
C GLY A 219 -8.09 -17.00 -25.62
N LYS A 220 -7.88 -17.24 -26.93
CA LYS A 220 -6.70 -17.94 -27.48
C LYS A 220 -5.33 -17.44 -26.97
N ASN A 221 -5.20 -16.15 -26.69
CA ASN A 221 -3.93 -15.52 -26.28
C ASN A 221 -3.90 -15.17 -24.79
N THR A 222 -4.82 -15.72 -23.99
CA THR A 222 -4.88 -15.44 -22.57
C THR A 222 -3.81 -16.24 -21.85
N LYS A 223 -2.96 -15.54 -21.09
CA LYS A 223 -1.81 -16.14 -20.41
C LYS A 223 -2.05 -16.60 -18.97
N ASN A 224 -3.02 -15.98 -18.29
CA ASN A 224 -3.28 -16.21 -16.87
C ASN A 224 -4.74 -15.92 -16.54
N LEU A 225 -5.36 -16.76 -15.71
CA LEU A 225 -6.71 -16.63 -15.16
C LEU A 225 -6.94 -15.29 -14.44
N ASN A 226 -5.97 -14.82 -13.65
CA ASN A 226 -6.12 -13.56 -12.92
C ASN A 226 -6.16 -12.34 -13.84
N SER A 227 -5.49 -12.40 -15.01
CA SER A 227 -5.61 -11.35 -16.03
C SER A 227 -7.06 -11.23 -16.54
N ILE A 228 -7.76 -12.36 -16.68
CA ILE A 228 -9.19 -12.38 -17.00
C ILE A 228 -10.00 -11.72 -15.89
N ARG A 229 -9.76 -12.11 -14.62
CA ARG A 229 -10.46 -11.54 -13.44
C ARG A 229 -10.28 -10.02 -13.36
N LYS A 230 -9.03 -9.52 -13.44
CA LYS A 230 -8.72 -8.08 -13.43
C LYS A 230 -9.42 -7.35 -14.60
N LYS A 231 -9.43 -7.93 -15.79
CA LYS A 231 -10.11 -7.36 -16.98
C LYS A 231 -11.63 -7.31 -16.83
N ILE A 232 -12.25 -8.33 -16.25
CA ILE A 232 -13.69 -8.34 -15.97
C ILE A 232 -14.03 -7.30 -14.90
N LEU A 233 -13.26 -7.24 -13.80
CA LEU A 233 -13.43 -6.25 -12.74
C LEU A 233 -13.36 -4.83 -13.29
N ASN A 234 -12.34 -4.52 -14.11
CA ASN A 234 -12.17 -3.20 -14.72
C ASN A 234 -13.23 -2.85 -15.77
N ARG A 235 -13.95 -3.84 -16.30
CA ARG A 235 -15.08 -3.65 -17.23
C ARG A 235 -16.42 -3.50 -16.51
N ASN A 236 -16.45 -3.65 -15.19
CA ASN A 236 -17.68 -3.55 -14.43
C ASN A 236 -18.33 -2.15 -14.64
N PRO A 237 -19.52 -2.08 -15.26
CA PRO A 237 -20.17 -0.81 -15.54
C PRO A 237 -20.57 -0.05 -14.27
N LEU A 238 -20.66 -0.72 -13.11
CA LEU A 238 -20.95 -0.09 -11.83
C LEU A 238 -19.80 0.79 -11.32
N LEU A 239 -18.54 0.48 -11.68
CA LEU A 239 -17.37 1.28 -11.29
C LEU A 239 -17.20 2.57 -12.12
N LYS A 240 -17.91 2.69 -13.26
CA LYS A 240 -17.82 3.87 -14.15
C LYS A 240 -18.74 5.02 -13.79
N ASN A 241 -19.65 4.83 -12.83
CA ASN A 241 -20.67 5.84 -12.51
C ASN A 241 -20.16 6.96 -11.57
N ASP A 242 -18.96 6.84 -10.99
CA ASP A 242 -18.40 7.86 -10.10
C ASP A 242 -17.61 8.97 -10.83
N SER A 243 -17.27 8.79 -12.11
CA SER A 243 -16.72 9.87 -12.93
C SER A 243 -17.86 10.76 -13.45
N ALA A 244 -18.29 11.69 -12.60
CA ALA A 244 -19.19 12.78 -12.93
C ALA A 244 -18.73 13.53 -14.19
N GLY A 245 -19.52 13.45 -15.27
CA GLY A 245 -19.37 14.34 -16.43
C GLY A 245 -19.43 13.68 -17.82
N VAL A 246 -19.44 12.34 -17.92
CA VAL A 246 -19.50 11.68 -19.23
C VAL A 246 -20.94 11.28 -19.54
N THR A 247 -21.48 11.92 -20.58
CA THR A 247 -22.67 11.57 -21.35
C THR A 247 -23.06 10.10 -21.17
N LYS A 248 -24.25 9.84 -20.62
CA LYS A 248 -24.82 8.49 -20.45
C LYS A 248 -24.49 7.67 -21.71
N PRO A 249 -23.69 6.60 -21.61
CA PRO A 249 -23.37 5.81 -22.79
C PRO A 249 -24.70 5.25 -23.31
N THR A 250 -25.06 5.60 -24.55
CA THR A 250 -26.21 5.05 -25.24
C THR A 250 -26.15 3.53 -25.08
N THR A 251 -27.11 2.95 -24.37
CA THR A 251 -27.12 1.52 -24.12
C THR A 251 -27.17 0.79 -25.46
N ALA A 252 -26.73 -0.46 -25.53
CA ALA A 252 -26.85 -1.24 -26.77
C ALA A 252 -28.32 -1.35 -27.23
N VAL A 253 -29.27 -1.19 -26.29
CA VAL A 253 -30.70 -1.06 -26.54
C VAL A 253 -30.99 0.24 -27.30
N ASP A 254 -30.44 1.38 -26.89
CA ASP A 254 -30.60 2.67 -27.60
C ASP A 254 -29.98 2.64 -29.01
N LYS A 255 -28.85 1.94 -29.19
CA LYS A 255 -28.21 1.80 -30.52
C LYS A 255 -29.01 0.94 -31.48
N LYS A 256 -29.75 -0.05 -30.97
CA LYS A 256 -30.61 -0.94 -31.76
C LYS A 256 -32.07 -0.47 -31.77
N ALA A 257 -32.42 0.53 -30.98
CA ALA A 257 -33.74 1.12 -30.94
C ALA A 257 -33.96 1.90 -32.24
N LYS A 258 -34.74 1.31 -33.14
CA LYS A 258 -35.24 2.01 -34.31
C LYS A 258 -36.16 3.12 -33.83
N GLN A 259 -35.87 4.36 -34.23
CA GLN A 259 -36.61 5.55 -33.80
C GLN A 259 -38.00 5.67 -34.45
N ASP A 260 -38.29 4.87 -35.49
CA ASP A 260 -39.54 4.96 -36.27
C ASP A 260 -40.37 3.67 -36.26
N PHE A 261 -40.03 2.70 -35.42
CA PHE A 261 -40.71 1.40 -35.46
C PHE A 261 -42.06 1.43 -34.74
N TYR A 262 -42.16 2.17 -33.64
CA TYR A 262 -43.37 2.18 -32.81
C TYR A 262 -44.26 3.39 -33.09
N ARG A 263 -45.58 3.16 -33.06
CA ARG A 263 -46.58 4.22 -33.24
C ARG A 263 -46.45 5.37 -32.24
N PHE A 264 -45.95 5.11 -31.03
CA PHE A 264 -45.73 6.17 -30.04
C PHE A 264 -44.60 7.12 -30.48
N GLN A 265 -43.54 6.60 -31.11
CA GLN A 265 -42.43 7.41 -31.63
C GLN A 265 -42.90 8.31 -32.77
N VAL A 266 -43.72 7.77 -33.68
CA VAL A 266 -44.36 8.56 -34.75
C VAL A 266 -45.28 9.65 -34.18
N ARG A 267 -46.02 9.37 -33.09
CA ARG A 267 -46.84 10.39 -32.41
C ARG A 267 -45.98 11.45 -31.74
N GLU A 268 -44.90 11.08 -31.07
CA GLU A 268 -43.96 12.01 -30.45
C GLU A 268 -43.31 12.92 -31.49
N ARG A 269 -42.82 12.36 -32.60
CA ARG A 269 -42.25 13.14 -33.71
C ARG A 269 -43.26 14.14 -34.28
N LYS A 270 -44.49 13.70 -34.55
CA LYS A 270 -45.56 14.61 -35.01
C LYS A 270 -45.87 15.70 -33.98
N LYS A 271 -45.88 15.38 -32.69
CA LYS A 271 -46.06 16.39 -31.63
C LYS A 271 -44.91 17.39 -31.61
N GLN A 272 -43.67 16.93 -31.77
CA GLN A 272 -42.49 17.80 -31.83
C GLN A 272 -42.52 18.70 -33.08
N GLU A 273 -42.86 18.16 -34.24
CA GLU A 273 -43.02 18.92 -35.50
C GLU A 273 -44.11 19.99 -35.37
N ILE A 274 -45.27 19.63 -34.82
CA ILE A 274 -46.35 20.60 -34.56
C ILE A 274 -45.90 21.68 -33.59
N ASN A 275 -45.20 21.31 -32.51
CA ASN A 275 -44.70 22.28 -31.52
C ASN A 275 -43.67 23.23 -32.14
N GLN A 276 -42.73 22.72 -32.96
CA GLN A 276 -41.78 23.55 -33.70
C GLN A 276 -42.49 24.49 -34.69
N LEU A 277 -43.54 24.04 -35.36
CA LEU A 277 -44.33 24.87 -36.27
C LEU A 277 -45.05 25.99 -35.50
N LEU A 278 -45.62 25.68 -34.33
CA LEU A 278 -46.24 26.68 -33.45
C LEU A 278 -45.22 27.69 -32.91
N SER A 279 -44.00 27.25 -32.58
CA SER A 279 -42.90 28.14 -32.18
C SER A 279 -42.51 29.09 -33.31
N LYS A 280 -42.24 28.55 -34.50
CA LYS A 280 -41.89 29.34 -35.69
C LYS A 280 -43.01 30.32 -36.06
N PHE A 281 -44.27 29.91 -35.95
CA PHE A 281 -45.40 30.78 -36.21
C PHE A 281 -45.47 31.93 -35.19
N LYS A 282 -45.22 31.68 -33.90
CA LYS A 282 -45.14 32.75 -32.90
C LYS A 282 -44.00 33.71 -33.20
N GLU A 283 -42.82 33.20 -33.56
CA GLU A 283 -41.67 34.02 -33.96
C GLU A 283 -41.98 34.88 -35.20
N ASP A 284 -42.67 34.32 -36.20
CA ASP A 284 -43.08 35.07 -37.39
C ASP A 284 -44.16 36.11 -37.08
N GLN A 285 -45.11 35.82 -36.18
CA GLN A 285 -46.08 36.80 -35.69
C GLN A 285 -45.39 37.98 -34.98
N GLU A 286 -44.42 37.69 -34.12
CA GLU A 286 -43.61 38.72 -33.46
C GLU A 286 -42.82 39.55 -34.47
N ARG A 287 -42.19 38.88 -35.45
CA ARG A 287 -41.46 39.54 -36.54
C ARG A 287 -42.37 40.46 -37.36
N ILE A 288 -43.58 40.01 -37.69
CA ILE A 288 -44.58 40.83 -38.41
C ILE A 288 -45.03 42.01 -37.55
N LYS A 289 -45.25 41.81 -36.25
CA LYS A 289 -45.62 42.90 -35.32
C LYS A 289 -44.56 44.00 -35.32
N VAL A 290 -43.29 43.63 -35.21
CA VAL A 290 -42.15 44.56 -35.32
C VAL A 290 -42.11 45.28 -36.68
N MET A 291 -42.38 44.57 -37.78
CA MET A 291 -42.42 45.18 -39.12
C MET A 291 -43.61 46.13 -39.32
N LYS A 292 -44.77 45.85 -38.71
CA LYS A 292 -45.95 46.71 -38.70
C LYS A 292 -45.71 47.98 -37.88
N GLU A 293 -45.12 47.85 -36.68
CA GLU A 293 -44.71 49.00 -35.86
C GLU A 293 -43.75 49.92 -36.63
N LYS A 294 -42.82 49.34 -37.40
CA LYS A 294 -41.90 50.07 -38.27
C LYS A 294 -42.52 50.55 -39.60
N ARG A 295 -43.83 50.36 -39.83
CA ARG A 295 -44.58 50.68 -41.08
C ARG A 295 -43.97 50.12 -42.37
N LYS A 296 -43.23 49.01 -42.30
CA LYS A 296 -42.54 48.36 -43.44
C LYS A 296 -43.20 47.05 -43.89
N PHE A 297 -44.31 46.65 -43.30
CA PHE A 297 -45.02 45.43 -43.66
C PHE A 297 -45.86 45.64 -44.94
N ASN A 298 -45.52 44.95 -46.04
CA ASN A 298 -46.32 44.91 -47.27
C ASN A 298 -46.66 43.45 -47.64
N PRO A 299 -47.93 43.02 -47.50
CA PRO A 299 -48.32 41.61 -47.70
C PRO A 299 -48.39 41.14 -49.16
N TYR A 300 -48.36 42.05 -50.16
CA TYR A 300 -48.59 41.69 -51.57
C TYR A 300 -47.36 41.87 -52.47
N LYS A 301 -46.17 42.09 -51.89
CA LYS A 301 -44.97 42.36 -52.71
C LYS A 301 -44.46 41.15 -53.49
N ASN A 302 -44.82 39.92 -53.07
CA ASN A 302 -44.40 38.65 -53.68
C ASN A 302 -45.59 37.70 -53.95
N SER A 303 -46.61 38.14 -54.70
CA SER A 303 -47.53 37.19 -55.36
C SER A 303 -47.29 37.23 -56.88
N LEU A 304 -46.42 36.35 -57.35
CA LEU A 304 -46.24 35.90 -58.73
C LEU A 304 -45.83 34.44 -58.67
#